data_AF-A0AA36N8J1-F1
#
_entry.id   AF-A0AA36N8J1-F1
#
_cell.length_a   1.000
_cell.length_b   1.000
_cell.length_c   1.000
_cell.angle_alpha   90.00
_cell.angle_beta   90.00
_cell.angle_gamma   90.00
#
_symmetry.space_group_name_H-M   'P 1'
#
loop_
_entity.id
_entity.type
_entity.pdbx_description
1 polymer ?
#
loop_
_entity_poly.entity_id
_entity_poly.type
_entity_poly.pdbx_seq_one_letter_code
_entity_poly.pdbx_strand_id
1 'polypeptide(L)'
;MDGSSISASFSGSRVEKGARLAKLAKASERLVSCAVADVLKQDFEALFEVALSREDMQSLPQMKTWMASTLADKAHKAQSEAMWDHQVAEFLARLDAGPEAPRPLAENDSSSALKESAAAHELQAKLGMLRRHLEQQELSNQAQEQSISDMKEDIEAAHAKLDRDTAQLAELCGGKRRTNWG
;
A
#
# COMPACT_ATOMS: atom_id res chain seq x y z
N MET A 1 58.03 -28.56 -19.36
CA MET A 1 56.95 -28.27 -18.38
C MET A 1 56.68 -26.79 -18.52
N ASP A 2 55.83 -26.43 -19.48
CA ASP A 2 55.55 -25.03 -19.80
C ASP A 2 54.25 -24.65 -19.11
N GLY A 3 54.39 -23.86 -18.05
CA GLY A 3 53.27 -23.29 -17.31
C GLY A 3 52.65 -22.16 -18.10
N SER A 4 51.70 -22.48 -18.99
CA SER A 4 50.78 -21.49 -19.53
C SER A 4 49.83 -21.02 -18.44
N SER A 5 50.17 -19.90 -17.80
CA SER A 5 49.25 -19.12 -16.99
C SER A 5 48.15 -18.56 -17.89
N ILE A 6 47.00 -19.25 -17.92
CA ILE A 6 45.76 -18.74 -18.49
C ILE A 6 45.28 -17.63 -17.56
N SER A 7 45.68 -16.39 -17.84
CA SER A 7 45.01 -15.21 -17.30
C SER A 7 43.65 -15.12 -17.98
N ALA A 8 42.67 -15.85 -17.44
CA ALA A 8 41.27 -15.68 -17.81
C ALA A 8 40.89 -14.24 -17.49
N SER A 9 40.89 -13.41 -18.52
CA SER A 9 40.33 -12.06 -18.49
C SER A 9 38.84 -12.25 -18.23
N PHE A 10 38.43 -12.10 -16.97
CA PHE A 10 37.02 -11.95 -16.63
C PHE A 10 36.58 -10.63 -17.25
N SER A 11 36.18 -10.67 -18.53
CA SER A 11 35.43 -9.61 -19.17
C SER A 11 34.09 -9.57 -18.45
N GLY A 12 34.02 -8.83 -17.34
CA GLY A 12 32.77 -8.52 -16.67
C GLY A 12 31.83 -7.93 -17.70
N SER A 13 30.81 -8.70 -18.09
CA SER A 13 29.77 -8.30 -19.03
C SER A 13 29.24 -6.94 -18.59
N ARG A 14 29.62 -5.89 -19.31
CA ARG A 14 29.20 -4.52 -19.03
C ARG A 14 27.69 -4.48 -19.23
N VAL A 15 26.93 -4.43 -18.13
CA VAL A 15 25.47 -4.34 -18.19
C VAL A 15 25.13 -2.95 -18.72
N GLU A 16 24.36 -2.90 -19.81
CA GLU A 16 23.92 -1.63 -20.39
C GLU A 16 23.13 -0.82 -19.36
N LYS A 17 23.35 0.50 -19.32
CA LYS A 17 22.67 1.39 -18.37
C LYS A 17 21.16 1.25 -18.52
N GLY A 18 20.47 0.92 -17.44
CA GLY A 18 19.02 0.76 -17.41
C GLY A 18 18.53 -0.64 -17.78
N ALA A 19 19.40 -1.56 -18.20
CA ALA A 19 19.00 -2.92 -18.55
C ALA A 19 18.43 -3.68 -17.34
N ARG A 20 18.95 -3.45 -16.13
CA ARG A 20 18.40 -4.08 -14.91
C ARG A 20 17.02 -3.53 -14.58
N LEU A 21 16.82 -2.21 -14.70
CA LEU A 21 15.52 -1.59 -14.45
C LEU A 21 14.47 -2.06 -15.45
N ALA A 22 14.83 -2.14 -16.74
CA ALA A 22 13.93 -2.65 -17.78
C ALA A 22 13.57 -4.13 -17.56
N LYS A 23 14.54 -4.96 -17.14
CA LYS A 23 14.27 -6.37 -16.79
C LYS A 23 13.34 -6.49 -15.59
N LEU A 24 13.56 -5.66 -14.57
CA LEU A 24 12.72 -5.63 -13.37
C LEU A 24 11.29 -5.23 -13.73
N ALA A 25 11.11 -4.13 -14.48
CA ALA A 25 9.81 -3.67 -14.95
C ALA A 25 9.07 -4.75 -15.77
N LYS A 26 9.78 -5.44 -16.66
CA LYS A 26 9.20 -6.53 -17.46
C LYS A 26 8.82 -7.75 -16.61
N ALA A 27 9.63 -8.08 -15.60
CA ALA A 27 9.34 -9.18 -14.70
C ALA A 27 8.13 -8.87 -13.80
N SER A 28 8.05 -7.65 -13.27
CA SER A 28 6.93 -7.20 -12.46
C SER A 28 5.62 -7.14 -13.26
N GLU A 29 5.67 -6.65 -14.50
CA GLU A 29 4.53 -6.67 -15.42
C GLU A 29 4.03 -8.10 -15.68
N ARG A 30 4.95 -9.01 -15.95
CA ARG A 30 4.62 -10.41 -16.19
C ARG A 30 3.97 -11.06 -14.97
N LEU A 31 4.41 -10.73 -13.75
CA LEU A 31 3.80 -11.23 -12.52
C LEU A 31 2.35 -10.76 -12.40
N VAL A 32 2.06 -9.48 -12.64
CA VAL A 32 0.68 -8.95 -12.60
C VAL A 32 -0.17 -9.62 -13.68
N SER A 33 0.32 -9.67 -14.91
CA SER A 33 -0.38 -10.30 -16.04
C SER A 33 -0.70 -11.78 -15.78
N CYS A 34 0.23 -12.53 -15.17
CA CYS A 34 -0.01 -13.92 -14.79
C CYS A 34 -1.07 -14.04 -13.69
N ALA A 35 -0.99 -13.22 -12.64
CA ALA A 35 -1.98 -13.24 -11.56
C ALA A 35 -3.39 -12.90 -12.05
N VAL A 36 -3.51 -11.89 -12.94
CA VAL A 36 -4.76 -11.55 -13.63
C VAL A 36 -5.28 -12.72 -14.45
N ALA A 37 -4.42 -13.36 -15.23
CA ALA A 37 -4.80 -14.52 -16.03
C ALA A 37 -5.28 -15.69 -15.16
N ASP A 38 -4.70 -15.88 -13.98
CA ASP A 38 -5.11 -16.94 -13.05
C ASP A 38 -6.49 -16.66 -12.46
N VAL A 39 -6.79 -15.41 -12.06
CA VAL A 39 -8.15 -14.99 -11.67
C VAL A 39 -9.14 -15.22 -12.80
N LEU A 40 -8.77 -14.86 -14.03
CA LEU A 40 -9.61 -15.03 -15.21
C LEU A 40 -9.83 -16.50 -15.60
N LYS A 41 -8.95 -17.42 -15.18
CA LYS A 41 -9.10 -18.86 -15.40
C LYS A 41 -9.90 -19.58 -14.32
N GLN A 42 -10.08 -18.98 -13.14
CA GLN A 42 -10.86 -19.61 -12.07
C GLN A 42 -12.31 -19.83 -12.49
N ASP A 43 -12.84 -21.01 -12.18
CA ASP A 43 -14.23 -21.34 -12.44
C ASP A 43 -15.12 -20.85 -11.30
N PHE A 44 -15.51 -19.57 -11.37
CA PHE A 44 -16.38 -18.96 -10.35
C PHE A 44 -17.80 -19.52 -10.37
N GLU A 45 -18.25 -20.06 -11.50
CA GLU A 45 -19.58 -20.67 -11.59
C GLU A 45 -19.61 -21.95 -10.75
N ALA A 46 -18.62 -22.83 -10.91
CA ALA A 46 -18.48 -24.02 -10.06
C ALA A 46 -18.24 -23.69 -8.58
N LEU A 47 -17.50 -22.61 -8.28
CA LEU A 47 -17.22 -22.20 -6.89
C LEU A 47 -18.45 -21.67 -6.16
N PHE A 48 -19.39 -21.05 -6.86
CA PHE A 48 -20.53 -20.37 -6.27
C PHE A 48 -21.88 -20.98 -6.62
N GLU A 49 -21.91 -22.12 -7.33
CA GLU A 49 -23.11 -22.81 -7.79
C GLU A 49 -24.15 -23.04 -6.66
N VAL A 50 -23.67 -23.36 -5.44
CA VAL A 50 -24.52 -23.63 -4.28
C VAL A 50 -24.88 -22.34 -3.51
N ALA A 51 -24.09 -21.29 -3.65
CA ALA A 51 -24.17 -20.09 -2.81
C ALA A 51 -24.97 -18.95 -3.43
N LEU A 52 -25.05 -18.89 -4.77
CA LEU A 52 -25.67 -17.79 -5.49
C LEU A 52 -26.88 -18.26 -6.31
N SER A 53 -27.84 -17.35 -6.50
CA SER A 53 -29.00 -17.61 -7.34
C SER A 53 -28.63 -17.57 -8.83
N ARG A 54 -29.51 -18.09 -9.69
CA ARG A 54 -29.31 -18.09 -11.15
C ARG A 54 -29.27 -16.68 -11.75
N GLU A 55 -29.89 -15.70 -11.10
CA GLU A 55 -29.82 -14.28 -11.51
C GLU A 55 -28.47 -13.68 -11.11
N ASP A 56 -27.99 -13.95 -9.90
CA ASP A 56 -26.67 -13.47 -9.43
C ASP A 56 -25.52 -14.08 -10.25
N MET A 57 -25.65 -15.35 -10.64
CA MET A 57 -24.72 -16.06 -11.54
C MET A 57 -24.45 -15.30 -12.85
N GLN A 58 -25.45 -14.58 -13.39
CA GLN A 58 -25.28 -13.84 -14.65
C GLN A 58 -24.34 -12.63 -14.50
N SER A 59 -24.16 -12.13 -13.27
CA SER A 59 -23.24 -11.03 -12.97
C SER A 59 -21.79 -11.49 -12.77
N LEU A 60 -21.54 -12.79 -12.57
CA LEU A 60 -20.22 -13.32 -12.27
C LEU A 60 -19.15 -12.98 -13.31
N PRO A 61 -19.39 -13.04 -14.63
CA PRO A 61 -18.37 -12.67 -15.62
C PRO A 61 -17.94 -11.19 -15.51
N GLN A 62 -18.90 -10.31 -15.23
CA GLN A 62 -18.64 -8.87 -15.03
C GLN A 62 -17.84 -8.66 -13.74
N MET A 63 -18.25 -9.31 -12.65
CA MET A 63 -17.57 -9.22 -11.36
C MET A 63 -16.14 -9.78 -11.43
N LYS A 64 -15.95 -10.90 -12.14
CA LYS A 64 -14.63 -11.50 -12.42
C LYS A 64 -13.70 -10.55 -13.17
N THR A 65 -14.23 -9.90 -14.21
CA THR A 65 -13.48 -8.90 -14.99
C THR A 65 -13.14 -7.69 -14.13
N TRP A 66 -14.07 -7.22 -13.31
CA TRP A 66 -13.85 -6.11 -12.39
C TRP A 66 -12.80 -6.45 -11.33
N MET A 67 -12.83 -7.65 -10.74
CA MET A 67 -11.83 -8.14 -9.80
C MET A 67 -10.44 -8.20 -10.43
N ALA A 68 -10.34 -8.75 -11.65
CA ALA A 68 -9.11 -8.83 -12.40
C ALA A 68 -8.52 -7.43 -12.71
N SER A 69 -9.34 -6.48 -13.15
CA SER A 69 -8.92 -5.10 -13.39
C SER A 69 -8.46 -4.43 -12.09
N THR A 70 -9.24 -4.55 -11.03
CA THR A 70 -8.93 -3.94 -9.73
C THR A 70 -7.65 -4.51 -9.14
N LEU A 71 -7.40 -5.81 -9.31
CA LEU A 71 -6.15 -6.45 -8.92
C LEU A 71 -4.96 -5.85 -9.69
N ALA A 72 -5.08 -5.70 -11.00
CA ALA A 72 -4.03 -5.11 -11.83
C ALA A 72 -3.70 -3.68 -11.38
N ASP A 73 -4.72 -2.82 -11.23
CA ASP A 73 -4.55 -1.42 -10.83
C ASP A 73 -3.86 -1.30 -9.47
N LYS A 74 -4.32 -2.07 -8.48
CA LYS A 74 -3.71 -2.08 -7.14
C LYS A 74 -2.29 -2.62 -7.16
N ALA A 75 -2.03 -3.67 -7.94
CA ALA A 75 -0.70 -4.25 -8.05
C ALA A 75 0.29 -3.28 -8.70
N HIS A 76 -0.09 -2.59 -9.79
CA HIS A 76 0.76 -1.59 -10.43
C HIS A 76 1.03 -0.42 -9.50
N LYS A 77 0.00 0.09 -8.81
CA LYS A 77 0.18 1.17 -7.83
C LYS A 77 1.16 0.77 -6.72
N ALA A 78 0.96 -0.40 -6.10
CA ALA A 78 1.85 -0.89 -5.04
C ALA A 78 3.27 -1.15 -5.54
N GLN A 79 3.43 -1.64 -6.78
CA GLN A 79 4.74 -1.80 -7.40
C GLN A 79 5.43 -0.44 -7.62
N SER A 80 4.73 0.56 -8.16
CA SER A 80 5.28 1.90 -8.37
C SER A 80 5.68 2.56 -7.04
N GLU A 81 4.84 2.44 -6.01
CA GLU A 81 5.13 2.94 -4.66
C GLU A 81 6.37 2.25 -4.07
N ALA A 82 6.47 0.92 -4.17
CA ALA A 82 7.64 0.19 -3.70
C ALA A 82 8.92 0.57 -4.46
N MET A 83 8.85 0.75 -5.79
CA MET A 83 10.00 1.19 -6.59
C MET A 83 10.50 2.57 -6.16
N TRP A 84 9.58 3.47 -5.84
CA TRP A 84 9.88 4.81 -5.34
C TRP A 84 10.45 4.79 -3.91
N ASP A 85 9.76 4.11 -3.00
CA ASP A 85 10.10 4.02 -1.58
C ASP A 85 11.49 3.43 -1.34
N HIS A 86 11.90 2.50 -2.19
CA HIS A 86 13.20 1.84 -2.11
C HIS A 86 14.24 2.43 -3.07
N GLN A 87 13.93 3.55 -3.74
CA GLN A 87 14.81 4.22 -4.70
C GLN A 87 15.44 3.22 -5.71
N VAL A 88 14.63 2.26 -6.17
CA VAL A 88 15.13 1.08 -6.90
C VAL A 88 15.85 1.50 -8.20
N ALA A 89 15.33 2.54 -8.87
CA ALA A 89 15.95 3.09 -10.07
C ALA A 89 17.37 3.64 -9.79
N GLU A 90 17.56 4.37 -8.69
CA GLU A 90 18.86 4.92 -8.29
C GLU A 90 19.85 3.81 -7.92
N PHE A 91 19.39 2.82 -7.16
CA PHE A 91 20.21 1.69 -6.76
C PHE A 91 20.65 0.84 -7.97
N LEU A 92 19.74 0.52 -8.88
CA LEU A 92 20.05 -0.22 -10.10
C LEU A 92 20.96 0.59 -11.05
N ALA A 93 20.78 1.90 -11.15
CA ALA A 93 21.67 2.77 -11.92
C ALA A 93 23.11 2.76 -11.38
N ARG A 94 23.28 2.78 -10.04
CA ARG A 94 24.59 2.63 -9.40
C ARG A 94 25.23 1.27 -9.69
N LEU A 95 24.44 0.19 -9.67
CA LEU A 95 24.93 -1.14 -10.03
C LEU A 95 25.29 -1.24 -11.52
N ASP A 96 24.54 -0.59 -12.41
CA ASP A 96 24.78 -0.57 -13.85
C ASP A 96 26.03 0.26 -14.22
N ALA A 97 26.39 1.24 -13.40
CA ALA A 97 27.64 1.99 -13.55
C ALA A 97 28.91 1.16 -13.30
N GLY A 98 28.81 0.01 -12.60
CA GLY A 98 29.94 -0.83 -12.21
C GLY A 98 30.76 -0.22 -11.06
N PRO A 99 31.75 -0.95 -10.49
CA PRO A 99 32.74 -0.31 -9.64
C PRO A 99 33.45 0.75 -10.49
N GLU A 100 33.42 2.02 -10.08
CA GLU A 100 34.33 3.00 -10.65
C GLU A 100 35.73 2.38 -10.63
N ALA A 101 36.39 2.29 -11.79
CA ALA A 101 37.81 2.04 -11.81
C ALA A 101 38.42 3.03 -10.82
N PRO A 102 39.25 2.57 -9.85
CA PRO A 102 39.81 3.49 -8.88
C PRO A 102 40.54 4.55 -9.67
N ARG A 103 40.01 5.78 -9.68
CA ARG A 103 40.85 6.93 -9.96
C ARG A 103 41.98 6.82 -8.95
N PRO A 104 43.25 7.07 -9.33
CA PRO A 104 44.32 7.18 -8.36
C PRO A 104 43.97 8.39 -7.48
N LEU A 105 43.19 8.16 -6.44
CA LEU A 105 42.92 9.11 -5.39
C LEU A 105 44.20 9.16 -4.60
N ALA A 106 44.79 10.36 -4.59
CA ALA A 106 45.69 10.76 -3.55
C ALA A 106 45.17 10.20 -2.22
N GLU A 107 46.02 9.38 -1.60
CA GLU A 107 45.77 8.76 -0.32
C GLU A 107 45.41 9.87 0.69
N ASN A 108 44.36 9.62 1.49
CA ASN A 108 43.86 10.45 2.60
C ASN A 108 42.62 11.33 2.34
N ASP A 109 41.47 10.74 1.92
CA ASP A 109 40.14 11.21 2.41
C ASP A 109 38.93 10.36 1.96
N SER A 110 39.11 9.38 1.07
CA SER A 110 38.01 8.62 0.45
C SER A 110 37.12 7.81 1.42
N SER A 111 37.60 7.55 2.64
CA SER A 111 36.87 6.76 3.66
C SER A 111 35.83 7.60 4.42
N SER A 112 36.04 8.91 4.61
CA SER A 112 35.07 9.77 5.30
C SER A 112 33.89 10.10 4.37
N ALA A 113 34.16 10.48 3.12
CA ALA A 113 33.15 10.85 2.14
C ALA A 113 32.17 9.70 1.81
N LEU A 114 32.66 8.45 1.73
CA LEU A 114 31.80 7.27 1.53
C LEU A 114 30.93 6.97 2.76
N LYS A 115 31.46 7.18 3.98
CA LYS A 115 30.70 7.01 5.22
C LYS A 115 29.65 8.10 5.39
N GLU A 116 29.96 9.34 5.04
CA GLU A 116 29.01 10.45 5.06
C GLU A 116 27.89 10.25 4.03
N SER A 117 28.21 9.78 2.82
CA SER A 117 27.20 9.44 1.81
C SER A 117 26.29 8.30 2.28
N ALA A 118 26.84 7.23 2.87
CA ALA A 118 26.05 6.13 3.41
C ALA A 118 25.14 6.58 4.57
N ALA A 119 25.67 7.41 5.48
CA ALA A 119 24.91 7.98 6.58
C ALA A 119 23.79 8.92 6.10
N ALA A 120 24.04 9.73 5.06
CA ALA A 120 23.04 10.60 4.47
C ALA A 120 21.88 9.79 3.83
N HIS A 121 22.20 8.71 3.11
CA HIS A 121 21.19 7.81 2.55
C HIS A 121 20.37 7.11 3.64
N GLU A 122 21.01 6.64 4.71
CA GLU A 122 20.30 6.03 5.84
C GLU A 122 19.36 7.02 6.53
N LEU A 123 19.81 8.26 6.72
CA LEU A 123 19.01 9.33 7.30
C LEU A 123 17.81 9.68 6.41
N GLN A 124 18.01 9.73 5.09
CA GLN A 124 16.95 10.00 4.11
C GLN A 124 15.91 8.87 4.08
N ALA A 125 16.34 7.62 4.14
CA ALA A 125 15.44 6.47 4.24
C ALA A 125 14.62 6.49 5.53
N LYS A 126 15.25 6.79 6.68
CA LYS A 126 14.58 6.98 7.97
C LYS A 126 13.56 8.12 7.92
N LEU A 127 13.92 9.25 7.30
CA LEU A 127 13.00 10.38 7.09
C LEU A 127 11.80 9.97 6.21
N GLY A 128 12.02 9.20 5.14
CA GLY A 128 10.95 8.67 4.30
C GLY A 128 9.97 7.78 5.07
N MET A 129 10.49 6.87 5.89
CA MET A 129 9.66 6.02 6.76
C MET A 129 8.87 6.83 7.79
N LEU A 130 9.51 7.81 8.44
CA LEU A 130 8.84 8.67 9.43
C LEU A 130 7.72 9.49 8.80
N ARG A 131 7.94 10.05 7.59
CA ARG A 131 6.91 10.79 6.86
C ARG A 131 5.70 9.91 6.53
N ARG A 132 5.93 8.67 6.05
CA ARG A 132 4.86 7.71 5.79
C ARG A 132 4.10 7.34 7.06
N HIS A 133 4.80 7.14 8.17
CA HIS A 133 4.15 6.85 9.45
C HIS A 133 3.26 8.02 9.92
N LEU A 134 3.74 9.25 9.73
CA LEU A 134 3.02 10.47 10.07
C LEU A 134 1.77 10.62 9.20
N GLU A 135 1.88 10.45 7.88
CA GLU A 135 0.74 10.49 6.95
C GLU A 135 -0.30 9.41 7.28
N GLN A 136 0.14 8.19 7.59
CA GLN A 136 -0.76 7.11 8.00
C GLN A 136 -1.46 7.40 9.32
N GLN A 137 -0.76 8.04 10.27
CA GLN A 137 -1.33 8.46 11.54
C GLN A 137 -2.34 9.59 11.35
N GLU A 138 -2.07 10.55 10.47
CA GLU A 138 -3.01 11.62 10.12
C GLU A 138 -4.30 11.06 9.52
N LEU A 139 -4.21 10.13 8.58
CA LEU A 139 -5.38 9.44 8.01
C LEU A 139 -6.17 8.67 9.08
N SER A 140 -5.47 7.98 9.98
CA SER A 140 -6.11 7.27 11.10
C SER A 140 -6.81 8.23 12.07
N ASN A 141 -6.20 9.38 12.35
CA ASN A 141 -6.79 10.40 13.21
C ASN A 141 -8.03 11.01 12.57
N GLN A 142 -8.01 11.32 11.27
CA GLN A 142 -9.19 11.82 10.55
C GLN A 142 -10.36 10.81 10.61
N ALA A 143 -10.08 9.53 10.39
CA ALA A 143 -11.10 8.49 10.50
C ALA A 143 -11.69 8.38 11.93
N GLN A 144 -10.84 8.52 12.95
CA GLN A 144 -11.29 8.55 14.35
C GLN A 144 -12.11 9.80 14.66
N GLU A 145 -11.69 10.99 14.21
CA GLU A 145 -12.43 12.23 14.40
C GLU A 145 -13.82 12.15 13.77
N GLN A 146 -13.92 11.56 12.57
CA GLN A 146 -15.20 11.35 11.92
C GLN A 146 -16.09 10.39 12.71
N SER A 147 -15.54 9.25 13.18
CA SER A 147 -16.30 8.33 14.03
C SER A 147 -16.74 8.96 15.35
N ILE A 148 -15.92 9.82 15.96
CA ILE A 148 -16.29 10.58 17.17
C ILE A 148 -17.41 11.57 16.86
N SER A 149 -17.38 12.22 15.70
CA SER A 149 -18.44 13.13 15.26
C SER A 149 -19.77 12.38 15.15
N ASP A 150 -19.78 11.25 14.44
CA ASP A 150 -20.99 10.43 14.24
C ASP A 150 -21.55 9.95 15.60
N MET A 151 -20.69 9.47 16.49
CA MET A 151 -21.11 9.03 17.83
C MET A 151 -21.69 10.19 18.67
N LYS A 152 -21.16 11.41 18.52
CA LYS A 152 -21.72 12.58 19.24
C LYS A 152 -23.12 12.90 18.74
N GLU A 153 -23.35 12.87 17.43
CA GLU A 153 -24.68 13.09 16.85
C GLU A 153 -25.69 12.05 17.36
N ASP A 154 -25.28 10.77 17.42
CA ASP A 154 -26.12 9.70 17.95
C ASP A 154 -26.48 9.91 19.44
N ILE A 155 -25.50 10.33 20.25
CA ILE A 155 -25.71 10.62 21.67
C ILE A 155 -26.65 11.81 21.85
N GLU A 156 -26.48 12.88 21.08
CA GLU A 156 -27.36 14.05 21.12
C GLU A 156 -28.79 13.71 20.69
N ALA A 157 -28.95 12.90 19.64
CA ALA A 157 -30.25 12.42 19.19
C ALA A 157 -30.93 11.53 20.25
N ALA A 158 -30.17 10.65 20.92
CA ALA A 158 -30.65 9.81 22.01
C ALA A 158 -31.07 10.65 23.24
N HIS A 159 -30.28 11.67 23.60
CA HIS A 159 -30.63 12.61 24.67
C HIS A 159 -31.92 13.37 24.35
N ALA A 160 -32.02 13.95 23.14
CA ALA A 160 -33.23 14.65 22.72
C ALA A 160 -34.47 13.73 22.66
N LYS A 161 -34.28 12.43 22.40
CA LYS A 161 -35.35 11.45 22.49
C LYS A 161 -35.74 11.19 23.96
N LEU A 162 -34.76 10.94 24.84
CA LEU A 162 -35.01 10.74 26.26
C LEU A 162 -35.72 11.94 26.90
N ASP A 163 -35.34 13.17 26.55
CA ASP A 163 -35.99 14.38 27.06
C ASP A 163 -37.45 14.47 26.61
N ARG A 164 -37.74 14.13 25.34
CA ARG A 164 -39.10 14.06 24.82
C ARG A 164 -39.92 12.99 25.52
N ASP A 165 -39.39 11.78 25.66
CA ASP A 165 -40.06 10.66 26.31
C ASP A 165 -40.31 10.98 27.81
N THR A 166 -39.35 11.64 28.46
CA THR A 166 -39.46 12.08 29.87
C THR A 166 -40.53 13.17 30.03
N ALA A 167 -40.59 14.15 29.12
CA ALA A 167 -41.63 15.19 29.12
C ALA A 167 -43.03 14.59 28.92
N GLN A 168 -43.18 13.64 27.98
CA GLN A 168 -44.45 12.93 27.76
C GLN A 168 -44.89 12.13 29.00
N LEU A 169 -43.96 11.42 29.65
CA LEU A 169 -44.25 10.69 30.88
C LEU A 169 -44.64 11.62 32.03
N ALA A 170 -44.01 12.79 32.13
CA ALA A 170 -44.36 13.79 33.14
C ALA A 170 -45.78 14.35 32.93
N GLU A 171 -46.21 14.57 31.68
CA GLU A 171 -47.58 14.99 31.36
C GLU A 171 -48.61 13.90 31.73
N LEU A 172 -48.33 12.64 31.40
CA LEU A 172 -49.22 11.50 31.72
C LEU A 172 -49.33 11.25 33.23
N CYS A 173 -48.25 11.45 33.99
CA CYS A 173 -48.23 11.30 35.44
C CYS A 173 -48.78 12.55 36.17
N GLY A 174 -48.62 13.75 35.59
CA GLY A 174 -49.13 15.01 36.13
C GLY A 174 -50.63 15.24 35.89
N GLY A 175 -51.21 14.60 34.87
CA GLY A 175 -52.62 14.74 34.47
C GLY A 175 -53.66 14.08 35.38
N LYS A 176 -53.26 13.46 36.50
CA LYS A 176 -54.17 12.71 37.41
C LYS A 176 -54.36 13.37 38.78
N ARG A 177 -54.48 14.70 38.83
CA ARG A 177 -54.99 15.43 40.03
C ARG A 177 -56.01 16.52 39.68
N ARG A 178 -57.21 16.08 39.35
CA ARG A 178 -58.53 16.76 39.48
C ARG A 178 -59.48 15.85 38.70
N THR A 179 -60.45 15.16 39.29
CA THR A 179 -61.51 15.64 40.17
C THR A 179 -62.19 14.43 40.83
N ASN A 180 -62.25 14.39 42.16
CA ASN A 180 -63.40 13.88 42.91
C ASN A 180 -62.98 13.80 44.37
N TRP A 181 -63.48 14.69 45.21
CA TRP A 181 -63.87 14.42 46.60
C TRP A 181 -64.72 15.61 47.09
N GLY A 182 -65.98 15.33 47.44
CA GLY A 182 -66.81 16.15 48.32
C GLY A 182 -67.74 17.12 47.63
#